data_AF-A0A821RP35-F1
#
_entry.id   AF-A0A821RP35-F1
#
_cell.length_a   1.000
_cell.length_b   1.000
_cell.length_c   1.000
_cell.angle_alpha   90.00
_cell.angle_beta   90.00
_cell.angle_gamma   90.00
#
_symmetry.space_group_name_H-M   'P 1'
#
loop_
_entity.id
_entity.type
_entity.pdbx_description
1 polymer ?
#
loop_
_entity_poly.entity_id
_entity_poly.type
_entity_poly.pdbx_seq_one_letter_code
_entity_poly.pdbx_strand_id
1 'polypeptide(L)'
;VIQSSGGLSKDEIENMVRAAEKYSADDKKRREMVEEVNRVESILHDTESKMEEYKDQLPSDEYSKLKEGASKLREKLSNKDNETVQGVKEAADEFQRQSLKLFETAYKKMQSDRESSQSSSSSSSSSDEQSSDDDKNKQEQQNK
;
A
#
# COMPACT_ATOMS: atom_id res chain seq x y z
N VAL A 1 10.59 43.80 -59.49
CA VAL A 1 9.69 43.15 -58.51
C VAL A 1 10.54 42.27 -57.61
N ILE A 2 10.88 42.77 -56.42
CA ILE A 2 11.56 41.95 -55.43
C ILE A 2 10.44 41.16 -54.75
N GLN A 3 10.20 39.93 -55.20
CA GLN A 3 9.50 38.97 -54.36
C GLN A 3 10.32 38.90 -53.08
N SER A 4 9.70 39.26 -51.96
CA SER A 4 10.29 39.26 -50.63
C SER A 4 10.75 37.83 -50.30
N SER A 5 11.92 37.43 -50.78
CA SER A 5 12.46 36.06 -50.71
C SER A 5 13.01 35.72 -49.32
N GLY A 6 12.41 36.31 -48.28
CA GLY A 6 12.77 36.12 -46.87
C GLY A 6 11.68 35.42 -46.06
N GLY A 7 10.70 34.80 -46.73
CA GLY A 7 9.65 34.00 -46.11
C GLY A 7 9.74 32.56 -46.61
N LEU A 8 9.68 31.61 -45.67
CA LEU A 8 9.60 30.17 -45.91
C LEU A 8 8.63 29.85 -47.06
N SER A 9 9.00 28.92 -47.94
CA SER A 9 8.08 28.39 -48.96
C SER A 9 6.89 27.68 -48.31
N LYS A 10 5.77 27.54 -49.03
CA LYS A 10 4.59 26.80 -48.49
C LYS A 10 4.96 25.39 -48.02
N ASP A 11 5.84 24.71 -48.76
CA ASP A 11 6.32 23.37 -48.40
C ASP A 11 7.16 23.39 -47.12
N GLU A 12 8.01 24.40 -46.93
CA GLU A 12 8.76 24.61 -45.68
C GLU A 12 7.83 24.96 -44.52
N ILE A 13 6.80 25.79 -44.73
CA ILE A 13 5.79 26.12 -43.71
C ILE A 13 5.05 24.85 -43.28
N GLU A 14 4.58 24.04 -44.22
CA GLU A 14 3.89 22.78 -43.90
C GLU A 14 4.80 21.78 -43.17
N ASN A 15 6.07 21.70 -43.58
CA ASN A 15 7.04 20.84 -42.91
C ASN A 15 7.35 21.35 -41.49
N MET A 16 7.46 22.66 -41.29
CA MET A 16 7.62 23.27 -39.97
C MET A 16 6.40 23.04 -39.08
N VAL A 17 5.18 23.14 -39.62
CA VAL A 17 3.94 22.85 -38.88
C VAL A 17 3.89 21.38 -38.47
N ARG A 18 4.13 20.43 -39.38
CA ARG A 18 4.17 19.00 -39.05
C ARG A 18 5.25 18.65 -38.03
N ALA A 19 6.43 19.26 -38.15
CA ALA A 19 7.50 19.09 -37.17
C ALA A 19 7.05 19.62 -35.79
N ALA A 20 6.50 20.82 -35.73
CA ALA A 20 6.01 21.43 -34.49
C ALA A 20 4.92 20.59 -33.82
N GLU A 21 3.95 20.07 -34.59
CA GLU A 21 2.90 19.18 -34.08
C GLU A 21 3.48 17.89 -33.50
N LYS A 22 4.46 17.27 -34.20
CA LYS A 22 5.13 16.05 -33.72
C LYS A 22 5.87 16.30 -32.41
N TYR A 23 6.66 17.37 -32.33
CA TYR A 23 7.38 17.70 -31.10
C TYR A 23 6.42 18.05 -29.96
N SER A 24 5.34 18.77 -30.24
CA SER A 24 4.30 19.06 -29.25
C SER A 24 3.66 17.78 -28.69
N ALA A 25 3.38 16.80 -29.55
CA ALA A 25 2.84 15.51 -29.12
C ALA A 25 3.83 14.69 -28.29
N ASP A 26 5.10 14.66 -28.68
CA ASP A 26 6.16 13.94 -27.95
C ASP A 26 6.42 14.59 -26.57
N ASP A 27 6.44 15.92 -26.50
CA ASP A 27 6.62 16.65 -25.25
C ASP A 27 5.42 16.44 -24.30
N LYS A 28 4.20 16.41 -24.85
CA LYS A 28 3.01 16.09 -24.06
C LYS A 28 3.10 14.69 -23.47
N LYS A 29 3.52 13.69 -24.25
CA LYS A 29 3.70 12.31 -23.76
C LYS A 29 4.78 12.22 -22.68
N ARG A 30 5.92 12.90 -22.87
CA ARG A 30 6.99 12.93 -21.84
C ARG A 30 6.50 13.55 -20.54
N ARG A 31 5.75 14.65 -20.64
CA ARG A 31 5.16 15.31 -19.48
C ARG A 31 4.18 14.40 -18.76
N GLU A 32 3.26 13.76 -19.48
CA GLU A 32 2.30 12.81 -18.91
C GLU A 32 3.00 11.63 -18.22
N MET A 33 4.07 11.11 -18.82
CA MET A 33 4.89 10.05 -18.20
C MET A 33 5.53 10.51 -16.89
N VAL A 34 6.14 11.69 -16.86
CA VAL A 34 6.78 12.22 -15.65
C VAL A 34 5.75 12.50 -14.55
N GLU A 35 4.59 13.08 -14.90
CA GLU A 35 3.49 13.31 -13.96
C GLU A 35 2.98 11.99 -13.37
N GLU A 36 2.82 10.95 -14.19
CA GLU A 36 2.38 9.64 -13.70
C GLU A 36 3.46 8.98 -12.83
N VAL A 37 4.73 9.01 -13.23
CA VAL A 37 5.83 8.45 -12.44
C VAL A 37 5.87 9.09 -11.06
N ASN A 38 5.78 10.42 -10.97
CA ASN A 38 5.78 11.13 -9.69
C ASN A 38 4.57 10.76 -8.83
N ARG A 39 3.39 10.60 -9.45
CA ARG A 39 2.17 10.17 -8.76
C ARG A 39 2.33 8.77 -8.17
N VAL A 40 2.84 7.82 -8.95
CA VAL A 40 3.03 6.44 -8.51
C VAL A 40 4.13 6.34 -7.45
N GLU A 41 5.21 7.10 -7.58
CA GLU A 41 6.27 7.15 -6.58
C GLU A 41 5.77 7.70 -5.23
N SER A 42 4.89 8.70 -5.24
CA SER A 42 4.20 9.17 -4.04
C SER A 42 3.37 8.06 -3.38
N ILE A 43 2.58 7.32 -4.17
CA ILE A 43 1.76 6.21 -3.66
C ILE A 43 2.63 5.10 -3.06
N LEU A 44 3.75 4.80 -3.72
CA LEU A 44 4.69 3.78 -3.27
C LEU A 44 5.30 4.17 -1.93
N HIS A 45 5.81 5.39 -1.81
CA HIS A 45 6.36 5.90 -0.55
C HIS A 45 5.32 5.92 0.58
N ASP A 46 4.10 6.38 0.31
CA ASP A 46 3.02 6.40 1.31
C ASP A 46 2.64 4.99 1.76
N THR A 47 2.64 4.04 0.83
CA THR A 47 2.34 2.63 1.14
C THR A 47 3.46 1.99 1.95
N GLU A 48 4.72 2.18 1.56
CA GLU A 48 5.89 1.70 2.30
C GLU A 48 5.90 2.26 3.74
N SER A 49 5.61 3.55 3.90
CA SER A 49 5.54 4.19 5.22
C SER A 49 4.48 3.52 6.09
N LYS A 50 3.27 3.31 5.57
CA LYS A 50 2.19 2.61 6.28
C LYS A 50 2.56 1.15 6.57
N MET A 51 3.21 0.46 5.64
CA MET A 51 3.63 -0.92 5.87
C MET A 51 4.62 -1.02 7.04
N GLU A 52 5.53 -0.06 7.19
CA GLU A 52 6.45 0.00 8.33
C GLU A 52 5.73 0.35 9.64
N GLU A 53 4.77 1.30 9.61
CA GLU A 53 3.96 1.66 10.77
C GLU A 53 3.13 0.49 11.31
N TYR A 54 2.56 -0.31 10.42
CA TYR A 54 1.71 -1.45 10.77
C TYR A 54 2.45 -2.79 10.76
N LYS A 55 3.78 -2.82 10.61
CA LYS A 55 4.55 -4.06 10.39
C LYS A 55 4.24 -5.17 11.41
N ASP A 56 4.01 -4.80 12.66
CA ASP A 56 3.75 -5.74 13.77
C ASP A 56 2.32 -6.33 13.73
N GLN A 57 1.42 -5.69 12.98
CA GLN A 57 0.02 -6.11 12.77
C GLN A 57 -0.19 -6.80 11.42
N LEU A 58 0.79 -6.74 10.52
CA LEU A 58 0.71 -7.29 9.18
C LEU A 58 1.21 -8.75 9.17
N PRO A 59 0.58 -9.66 8.39
CA PRO A 59 1.13 -10.98 8.15
C PRO A 59 2.48 -10.90 7.42
N SER A 60 3.53 -11.50 7.97
CA SER A 60 4.91 -11.44 7.42
C SER A 60 4.99 -11.89 5.95
N ASP A 61 4.24 -12.93 5.57
CA ASP A 61 4.21 -13.45 4.20
C ASP A 61 3.64 -12.42 3.22
N GLU A 62 2.54 -11.75 3.58
CA GLU A 62 1.89 -10.76 2.72
C GLU A 62 2.65 -9.42 2.72
N TYR A 63 3.25 -9.03 3.86
CA TYR A 63 4.17 -7.89 3.93
C TYR A 63 5.36 -8.07 2.97
N SER A 64 5.96 -9.27 2.95
CA SER A 64 7.11 -9.57 2.09
C SER A 64 6.73 -9.53 0.61
N LYS A 65 5.56 -10.09 0.24
CA LYS A 65 5.03 -10.02 -1.13
C LYS A 65 4.80 -8.57 -1.58
N LEU A 66 4.20 -7.75 -0.73
CA LEU A 66 3.93 -6.35 -1.07
C LEU A 66 5.23 -5.54 -1.20
N LYS A 67 6.23 -5.82 -0.36
CA LYS A 67 7.57 -5.20 -0.43
C LYS A 67 8.32 -5.57 -1.71
N GLU A 68 8.21 -6.82 -2.15
CA GLU A 68 8.74 -7.25 -3.45
C GLU A 68 8.01 -6.55 -4.61
N GLY A 69 6.68 -6.43 -4.51
CA GLY A 69 5.85 -5.67 -5.46
C GLY A 69 6.24 -4.19 -5.56
N ALA A 70 6.48 -3.53 -4.42
CA ALA A 70 6.99 -2.16 -4.37
C ALA A 70 8.35 -2.03 -5.07
N SER A 71 9.27 -2.96 -4.79
CA SER A 71 10.60 -2.96 -5.41
C SER A 71 10.51 -3.10 -6.95
N LYS A 72 9.66 -4.02 -7.43
CA LYS A 72 9.41 -4.20 -8.88
C LYS A 72 8.79 -2.97 -9.51
N LEU A 73 7.82 -2.34 -8.85
CA LEU A 73 7.20 -1.11 -9.34
C LEU A 73 8.23 0.01 -9.43
N ARG A 74 9.10 0.16 -8.44
CA ARG A 74 10.19 1.15 -8.44
C ARG A 74 11.21 0.93 -9.57
N GLU A 75 11.55 -0.32 -9.84
CA GLU A 75 12.40 -0.68 -10.98
C GLU A 75 11.72 -0.33 -12.32
N LYS A 76 10.41 -0.58 -12.43
CA LYS A 76 9.61 -0.19 -13.60
C LYS A 76 9.58 1.32 -13.81
N LEU A 77 9.40 2.10 -12.74
CA LEU A 77 9.44 3.56 -12.77
C LEU A 77 10.83 4.10 -13.17
N SER A 78 11.90 3.42 -12.74
CA SER A 78 13.28 3.75 -13.15
C SER A 78 13.50 3.52 -14.65
N ASN A 79 12.79 2.55 -15.22
CA ASN A 79 12.81 2.21 -16.65
C ASN A 79 11.71 2.92 -17.46
N LYS A 80 11.28 4.12 -17.06
CA LYS A 80 10.21 4.90 -17.72
C LYS A 80 10.41 5.13 -19.23
N ASP A 81 11.65 5.09 -19.73
CA ASP A 81 11.94 5.26 -21.16
C ASP A 81 11.56 4.03 -22.01
N ASN A 82 11.43 2.85 -21.40
CA ASN A 82 11.00 1.61 -22.04
C ASN A 82 9.55 1.23 -21.71
N GLU A 83 8.87 2.06 -20.93
CA GLU A 83 7.52 1.78 -20.43
C GLU A 83 6.50 2.73 -21.06
N THR A 84 5.24 2.31 -21.08
CA THR A 84 4.13 3.18 -21.51
C THR A 84 3.42 3.77 -20.29
N VAL A 85 2.83 4.95 -20.42
CA VAL A 85 2.03 5.57 -19.34
C VAL A 85 0.93 4.60 -18.87
N GLN A 86 0.34 3.85 -19.81
CA GLN A 86 -0.63 2.80 -19.54
C GLN A 86 -0.04 1.69 -18.65
N GLY A 87 1.15 1.18 -19.01
CA GLY A 87 1.80 0.11 -18.26
C GLY A 87 2.29 0.54 -16.88
N VAL A 88 2.63 1.82 -16.67
CA VAL A 88 2.89 2.39 -15.34
C VAL A 88 1.61 2.44 -14.51
N LYS A 89 0.51 2.91 -15.09
CA LYS A 89 -0.81 2.96 -14.42
C LYS A 89 -1.30 1.58 -14.00
N GLU A 90 -1.24 0.61 -14.89
CA GLU A 90 -1.68 -0.76 -14.60
C GLU A 90 -0.87 -1.39 -13.46
N ALA A 91 0.46 -1.17 -13.46
CA ALA A 91 1.32 -1.66 -12.40
C ALA A 91 1.04 -0.96 -11.05
N ALA A 92 0.75 0.34 -11.08
CA ALA A 92 0.35 1.10 -9.91
C ALA A 92 -1.00 0.64 -9.35
N ASP A 93 -1.99 0.41 -10.21
CA ASP A 93 -3.32 -0.05 -9.84
C ASP A 93 -3.27 -1.45 -9.22
N GLU A 94 -2.45 -2.35 -9.77
CA GLU A 94 -2.21 -3.68 -9.20
C GLU A 94 -1.54 -3.59 -7.83
N PHE A 95 -0.49 -2.78 -7.69
CA PHE A 95 0.16 -2.54 -6.40
C PHE A 95 -0.82 -1.98 -5.36
N GLN A 96 -1.66 -1.04 -5.76
CA GLN A 96 -2.67 -0.43 -4.88
C GLN A 96 -3.73 -1.47 -4.45
N ARG A 97 -4.14 -2.37 -5.35
CA ARG A 97 -5.03 -3.51 -5.02
C ARG A 97 -4.39 -4.46 -4.01
N GLN A 98 -3.12 -4.78 -4.17
CA GLN A 98 -2.38 -5.65 -3.24
C GLN A 98 -2.25 -4.99 -1.87
N SER A 99 -1.94 -3.69 -1.83
CA SER A 99 -1.91 -2.88 -0.60
C SER A 99 -3.25 -2.91 0.13
N LEU A 100 -4.35 -2.62 -0.56
CA LEU A 100 -5.70 -2.67 0.04
C LEU A 100 -6.03 -4.05 0.62
N LYS A 101 -5.72 -5.14 -0.12
CA LYS A 101 -5.96 -6.51 0.33
C LYS A 101 -5.16 -6.87 1.57
N LEU A 102 -3.91 -6.42 1.65
CA LEU A 102 -3.05 -6.61 2.83
C LEU A 102 -3.68 -5.95 4.06
N PHE A 103 -4.04 -4.67 3.97
CA PHE A 103 -4.64 -3.93 5.08
C PHE A 103 -6.02 -4.47 5.47
N GLU A 104 -6.83 -4.91 4.51
CA GLU A 104 -8.11 -5.57 4.78
C GLU A 104 -7.91 -6.88 5.56
N THR A 105 -6.93 -7.70 5.14
CA THR A 105 -6.62 -8.98 5.79
C THR A 105 -6.08 -8.76 7.20
N ALA A 106 -5.21 -7.76 7.39
CA ALA A 106 -4.69 -7.39 8.70
C ALA A 106 -5.80 -6.91 9.64
N TYR A 107 -6.71 -6.06 9.16
CA TYR A 107 -7.85 -5.59 9.95
C TYR A 107 -8.78 -6.74 10.38
N LYS A 108 -9.11 -7.64 9.44
CA LYS A 108 -9.91 -8.84 9.72
C LYS A 108 -9.24 -9.74 10.76
N LYS A 109 -7.92 -9.97 10.63
CA LYS A 109 -7.15 -10.78 11.59
C LYS A 109 -7.14 -10.14 12.98
N MET A 110 -6.92 -8.82 13.07
CA MET A 110 -6.97 -8.09 14.33
C MET A 110 -8.35 -8.17 15.01
N GLN A 111 -9.43 -8.13 14.24
CA GLN A 111 -10.78 -8.29 14.76
C GLN A 111 -11.02 -9.72 15.30
N SER A 112 -10.62 -10.75 14.54
CA SER A 112 -10.73 -12.15 14.98
C SER A 112 -9.89 -12.45 16.22
N ASP A 113 -8.65 -11.93 16.30
CA ASP A 113 -7.78 -12.11 17.47
C ASP A 113 -8.37 -11.45 18.73
N ARG A 114 -9.04 -10.29 18.58
CA ARG A 114 -9.78 -9.65 19.69
C ARG A 114 -10.95 -10.48 20.20
N GLU A 115 -11.71 -11.12 19.29
CA GLU A 115 -12.88 -11.92 19.65
C GLU A 115 -12.48 -13.27 20.30
N SER A 116 -11.39 -13.88 19.84
CA SER A 116 -10.79 -15.05 20.49
C SER A 116 -10.20 -14.72 21.87
N SER A 117 -9.56 -13.56 22.04
CA SER A 117 -8.96 -13.17 23.31
C SER A 117 -10.00 -12.82 24.40
N GLN A 118 -11.24 -12.49 24.02
CA GLN A 118 -12.35 -12.24 24.93
C GLN A 118 -13.06 -13.55 25.36
N SER A 119 -12.89 -14.63 24.60
CA SER A 119 -13.45 -15.96 24.90
C SER A 119 -12.56 -16.76 25.87
N SER A 120 -11.25 -16.53 25.83
CA SER A 120 -10.27 -17.20 26.71
C SER A 120 -10.15 -16.60 28.11
N SER A 121 -10.63 -15.37 28.35
CA SER A 121 -10.63 -14.76 29.69
C SER A 121 -11.85 -15.15 30.54
N SER A 122 -12.89 -15.74 29.94
CA SER A 122 -14.07 -16.26 30.65
C SER A 122 -13.95 -17.71 31.10
N SER A 123 -12.92 -18.45 30.69
CA SER A 123 -12.74 -19.87 31.02
C SER A 123 -11.64 -20.16 32.07
N SER A 124 -10.96 -19.14 32.60
CA SER A 124 -9.89 -19.29 33.59
C SER A 124 -10.25 -18.85 35.02
N SER A 125 -11.53 -18.60 35.31
CA SER A 125 -12.01 -18.13 36.62
C SER A 125 -13.08 -19.02 37.27
N SER A 126 -13.12 -20.31 36.94
CA SER A 126 -14.03 -21.27 37.60
C SER A 126 -13.45 -22.68 37.66
N SER A 127 -12.27 -22.84 38.26
CA SER A 127 -11.75 -24.13 38.73
C SER A 127 -10.71 -23.91 39.82
N ASP A 128 -11.15 -23.45 41.00
CA ASP A 128 -10.40 -23.70 42.24
C ASP A 128 -11.44 -23.93 43.35
N GLU A 129 -11.84 -25.19 43.47
CA GLU A 129 -12.60 -25.74 44.58
C GLU A 129 -11.78 -25.60 45.87
N GLN A 130 -12.31 -24.78 46.79
CA GLN A 130 -12.80 -25.28 48.07
C GLN A 130 -11.89 -26.30 48.78
N SER A 131 -10.95 -25.83 49.61
CA SER A 131 -10.58 -26.50 50.89
C SER A 131 -9.48 -25.76 51.67
N SER A 132 -9.87 -24.82 52.53
CA SER A 132 -9.13 -24.48 53.76
C SER A 132 -9.91 -23.45 54.58
N ASP A 133 -10.53 -23.90 55.67
CA ASP A 133 -10.71 -23.25 56.98
C ASP A 133 -12.02 -23.72 57.63
N ASP A 134 -11.94 -24.73 58.49
CA ASP A 134 -12.75 -24.78 59.72
C ASP A 134 -12.13 -25.78 60.71
N ASP A 135 -11.07 -25.36 61.40
CA ASP A 135 -10.66 -26.00 62.67
C ASP A 135 -10.08 -24.94 63.61
N LYS A 136 -11.00 -24.24 64.30
CA LYS A 136 -10.78 -23.59 65.60
C LYS A 136 -12.07 -22.93 66.10
N ASN A 137 -12.94 -23.72 66.72
CA ASN A 137 -13.74 -23.20 67.82
C ASN A 137 -14.04 -24.29 68.85
N LYS A 138 -13.25 -24.27 69.94
CA LYS A 138 -13.50 -25.02 71.18
C LYS A 138 -14.84 -24.57 71.76
N GLN A 139 -15.87 -25.39 71.62
CA GLN A 139 -17.04 -25.33 72.48
C GLN A 139 -16.81 -26.18 73.74
N GLU A 140 -16.49 -25.46 74.80
CA GLU A 140 -16.83 -25.76 76.18
C GLU A 140 -18.33 -26.03 76.30
N GLN A 141 -18.72 -27.29 76.54
CA GLN A 141 -19.88 -27.72 77.33
C GLN A 141 -20.06 -29.24 77.21
N GLN A 142 -19.63 -29.98 78.25
CA GLN A 142 -20.31 -31.15 78.83
C GLN A 142 -19.39 -31.79 79.87
N ASN A 143 -19.39 -31.23 81.09
CA ASN A 143 -19.19 -32.03 82.29
C ASN A 143 -20.58 -32.39 82.80
N LYS A 144 -20.92 -33.66 82.67
CA LYS A 144 -21.91 -34.36 83.50
C LYS A 144 -21.23 -35.61 84.03
#